data_AF-A0A7W1E2P0-F1
#
_entry.id   AF-A0A7W1E2P0-F1
#
_cell.length_a   1.000
_cell.length_b   1.000
_cell.length_c   1.000
_cell.angle_alpha   90.00
_cell.angle_beta   90.00
_cell.angle_gamma   90.00
#
_symmetry.space_group_name_H-M   'P 1'
#
loop_
_entity.id
_entity.type
_entity.pdbx_description
1 polymer ?
#
loop_
_entity_poly.entity_id
_entity_poly.type
_entity_poly.pdbx_seq_one_letter_code
_entity_poly.pdbx_strand_id
1 'polypeptide(L)'
;IDPAGYQAFKGLEDVVPRPGHKSSGEERAWSRRLAKRFGAENRIDDRSFVVTGDGATCGSLDHESLKPEGMDPEVAAFFKPLNRERGDYLIAFGWAMAEDLAAGTVGK
;
A
#
# COMPACT_ATOMS: atom_id res chain seq x y z
N ILE A 1 11.13 -1.47 4.67
CA ILE A 1 9.76 -0.89 4.64
C ILE A 1 9.20 -0.82 6.06
N ASP A 2 8.95 0.40 6.52
CA ASP A 2 8.26 0.72 7.77
C ASP A 2 6.73 0.76 7.53
N PRO A 3 5.89 0.09 8.33
CA PRO A 3 4.44 0.17 8.22
C PRO A 3 3.86 1.59 8.34
N ALA A 4 4.58 2.52 8.99
CA ALA A 4 4.20 3.93 9.09
C ALA A 4 3.98 4.57 7.71
N GLY A 5 4.65 4.08 6.66
CA GLY A 5 4.43 4.52 5.29
C GLY A 5 2.98 4.40 4.81
N TYR A 6 2.17 3.52 5.42
CA TYR A 6 0.74 3.42 5.12
C TYR A 6 -0.04 4.69 5.48
N GLN A 7 0.47 5.53 6.38
CA GLN A 7 -0.14 6.83 6.72
C GLN A 7 -0.08 7.83 5.56
N ALA A 8 0.73 7.60 4.52
CA ALA A 8 0.71 8.38 3.29
C ALA A 8 -0.64 8.32 2.55
N PHE A 9 -1.48 7.32 2.84
CA PHE A 9 -2.81 7.15 2.25
C PHE A 9 -3.92 7.82 3.08
N LYS A 10 -3.60 8.58 4.12
CA LYS A 10 -4.59 9.32 4.93
C LYS A 10 -5.41 10.25 4.04
N GLY A 11 -6.72 10.31 4.27
CA GLY A 11 -7.65 11.13 3.49
C GLY A 11 -8.06 10.50 2.14
N LEU A 12 -7.66 9.25 1.88
CA LEU A 12 -8.25 8.42 0.84
C LEU A 12 -9.28 7.48 1.45
N GLU A 13 -10.35 7.25 0.70
CA GLU A 13 -11.41 6.31 1.02
C GLU A 13 -11.04 4.90 0.58
N ASP A 14 -11.64 3.93 1.28
CA ASP A 14 -11.63 2.50 0.93
C ASP A 14 -10.25 1.88 0.66
N VAL A 15 -9.18 2.38 1.28
CA VAL A 15 -7.81 1.91 1.03
C VAL A 15 -7.73 0.37 1.09
N VAL A 16 -6.97 -0.22 0.16
CA VAL A 16 -6.74 -1.66 0.06
C VAL A 16 -5.24 -1.91 0.14
N PRO A 17 -4.78 -2.89 0.95
CA PRO A 17 -5.56 -3.69 1.89
C PRO A 17 -5.90 -2.91 3.18
N ARG A 18 -7.12 -3.07 3.72
CA ARG A 18 -7.53 -2.54 5.03
C ARG A 18 -8.06 -3.65 5.94
N PRO A 19 -7.98 -3.51 7.27
CA PRO A 19 -8.46 -4.52 8.19
C PRO A 19 -9.96 -4.83 8.01
N GLY A 20 -10.34 -6.10 8.20
CA GLY A 20 -11.72 -6.56 8.06
C GLY A 20 -12.27 -6.61 6.62
N HIS A 21 -11.56 -6.08 5.62
CA HIS A 21 -12.02 -6.06 4.23
C HIS A 21 -11.55 -7.28 3.45
N LYS A 22 -12.48 -7.92 2.72
CA LYS A 22 -12.16 -9.00 1.80
C LYS A 22 -12.13 -8.45 0.38
N SER A 23 -10.93 -8.42 -0.21
CA SER A 23 -10.78 -7.74 -1.48
C SER A 23 -11.56 -8.36 -2.64
N SER A 24 -12.19 -7.50 -3.44
CA SER A 24 -13.01 -7.84 -4.60
C SER A 24 -12.15 -8.30 -5.78
N GLY A 25 -12.78 -8.87 -6.82
CA GLY A 25 -12.06 -9.24 -8.05
C GLY A 25 -11.45 -8.04 -8.78
N GLU A 26 -12.08 -6.86 -8.68
CA GLU A 26 -11.63 -5.62 -9.29
C GLU A 26 -10.39 -5.06 -8.58
N GLU A 27 -10.39 -5.02 -7.24
CA GLU A 27 -9.25 -4.57 -6.44
C GLU A 27 -8.01 -5.44 -6.70
N ARG A 28 -8.20 -6.75 -6.82
CA ARG A 28 -7.11 -7.68 -7.21
C ARG A 28 -6.65 -7.44 -8.65
N ALA A 29 -7.56 -7.07 -9.56
CA ALA A 29 -7.17 -6.69 -10.91
C ALA A 29 -6.36 -5.40 -10.93
N TRP A 30 -6.69 -4.43 -10.08
CA TRP A 30 -5.92 -3.20 -9.92
C TRP A 30 -4.52 -3.45 -9.36
N SER A 31 -4.37 -4.29 -8.33
CA SER A 31 -3.05 -4.63 -7.80
C SER A 31 -2.15 -5.27 -8.84
N ARG A 32 -2.66 -6.22 -9.65
CA ARG A 32 -1.92 -6.82 -10.76
C ARG A 32 -1.52 -5.78 -11.83
N ARG A 33 -2.42 -4.83 -12.14
CA ARG A 33 -2.13 -3.74 -13.09
C ARG A 33 -1.05 -2.80 -12.54
N LEU A 34 -1.09 -2.46 -11.25
CA LEU A 34 -0.06 -1.65 -10.60
C LEU A 34 1.29 -2.38 -10.59
N ALA A 35 1.32 -3.65 -10.18
CA ALA A 35 2.54 -4.47 -10.22
C ALA A 35 3.16 -4.50 -11.62
N LYS A 36 2.34 -4.70 -12.67
CA LYS A 36 2.79 -4.67 -14.07
C LYS A 36 3.43 -3.34 -14.48
N ARG A 37 2.95 -2.19 -13.99
CA ARG A 37 3.55 -0.87 -14.29
C ARG A 37 4.98 -0.75 -13.79
N PHE A 38 5.35 -1.53 -12.78
CA PHE A 38 6.69 -1.59 -12.20
C PHE A 38 7.45 -2.88 -12.59
N GLY A 39 6.99 -3.62 -13.60
CA GLY A 39 7.65 -4.85 -14.06
C GLY A 39 7.62 -6.00 -13.05
N ALA A 40 6.60 -6.05 -12.20
CA ALA A 40 6.45 -7.03 -11.13
C ALA A 40 5.22 -7.95 -11.31
N GLU A 41 4.69 -8.08 -12.52
CA GLU A 41 3.48 -8.87 -12.81
C GLU A 41 3.58 -10.34 -12.41
N ASN A 42 4.79 -10.91 -12.40
CA ASN A 42 5.03 -12.31 -12.05
C ASN A 42 5.41 -12.52 -10.57
N ARG A 43 5.40 -11.45 -9.76
CA ARG A 43 5.88 -11.46 -8.37
C ARG A 43 4.83 -11.01 -7.36
N ILE A 44 3.65 -10.58 -7.83
CA ILE A 44 2.53 -10.14 -6.99
C ILE A 44 1.66 -11.33 -6.58
N ASP A 45 1.40 -11.46 -5.27
CA ASP A 45 0.26 -12.22 -4.75
C ASP A 45 -0.95 -11.28 -4.63
N ASP A 46 -1.95 -11.49 -5.48
CA ASP A 46 -3.12 -10.62 -5.54
C ASP A 46 -4.09 -10.76 -4.35
N ARG A 47 -3.91 -11.74 -3.47
CA ARG A 47 -4.73 -11.91 -2.26
C ARG A 47 -4.14 -11.20 -1.07
N SER A 48 -2.82 -11.20 -0.95
CA SER A 48 -2.09 -10.52 0.14
C SER A 48 -1.59 -9.13 -0.27
N PHE A 49 -1.62 -8.80 -1.56
CA PHE A 49 -1.07 -7.57 -2.15
C PHE A 49 0.45 -7.43 -1.99
N VAL A 50 1.13 -8.50 -1.60
CA VAL A 50 2.57 -8.53 -1.44
C VAL A 50 3.25 -8.81 -2.77
N VAL A 51 4.20 -7.97 -3.13
CA VAL A 51 5.15 -8.22 -4.21
C VAL A 51 6.44 -8.76 -3.62
N THR A 52 6.87 -9.91 -4.12
CA THR A 52 8.19 -10.46 -3.81
C THR A 52 9.26 -9.58 -4.45
N GLY A 53 10.18 -9.05 -3.65
CA GLY A 53 11.28 -8.22 -4.12
C GLY A 53 12.29 -8.99 -4.98
N ASP A 54 13.04 -8.25 -5.79
CA ASP A 54 14.13 -8.76 -6.64
C ASP A 54 15.50 -8.19 -6.21
N GLY A 55 15.57 -7.58 -5.03
CA GLY A 55 16.76 -6.89 -4.51
C GLY A 55 16.96 -5.48 -5.08
N ALA A 56 16.19 -5.05 -6.08
CA ALA A 56 16.23 -3.67 -6.56
C ALA A 56 15.29 -2.77 -5.73
N THR A 57 15.77 -1.58 -5.38
CA THR A 57 14.93 -0.50 -4.84
C THR A 57 14.96 0.65 -5.85
N CYS A 58 13.82 0.96 -6.46
CA CYS A 58 13.69 2.06 -7.42
C CYS A 58 12.64 3.05 -6.94
N GLY A 59 12.97 4.34 -7.02
CA GLY A 59 12.02 5.46 -6.89
C GLY A 59 11.06 5.38 -5.70
N SER A 60 11.57 5.27 -4.48
CA SER A 60 10.75 5.25 -3.27
C SER A 60 10.47 6.67 -2.77
N LEU A 61 9.22 6.93 -2.40
CA LEU A 61 8.89 7.99 -1.45
C LEU A 61 9.14 7.44 -0.04
N ASP A 62 9.99 8.12 0.73
CA ASP A 62 10.18 7.80 2.13
C ASP A 62 9.17 8.60 2.98
N HIS A 63 8.37 7.89 3.77
CA HIS A 63 7.37 8.47 4.65
C HIS A 63 7.60 7.96 6.06
N GLU A 64 7.97 8.88 6.94
CA GLU A 64 8.18 8.61 8.35
C GLU A 64 7.09 9.30 9.18
N SER A 65 6.44 8.55 10.06
CA SER A 65 5.42 9.12 10.93
C SER A 65 6.06 9.85 12.09
N LEU A 66 5.55 11.04 12.40
CA LEU A 66 5.91 11.77 13.63
C LEU A 66 5.38 11.10 14.91
N LYS A 67 4.40 10.18 14.77
CA LYS A 67 3.73 9.50 15.88
C LYS A 67 3.51 8.01 15.53
N PRO A 68 4.57 7.21 15.42
CA PRO A 68 4.47 5.80 15.04
C PRO A 68 3.63 4.97 16.03
N GLU A 69 3.57 5.38 17.30
CA GLU A 69 2.77 4.75 18.36
C GLU A 69 1.25 4.83 18.14
N GLY A 70 0.79 5.75 17.29
CA GLY A 70 -0.63 5.90 16.95
C GLY A 70 -1.11 5.00 15.81
N MET A 71 -0.23 4.16 15.26
CA MET A 71 -0.56 3.31 14.13
C MET A 71 -1.41 2.11 14.54
N ASP A 72 -2.42 1.82 13.73
CA ASP A 72 -3.28 0.65 13.91
C ASP A 72 -2.44 -0.65 13.82
N PRO A 73 -2.41 -1.50 14.88
CA PRO A 73 -1.69 -2.77 14.87
C PRO A 73 -2.15 -3.73 13.77
N GLU A 74 -3.42 -3.66 13.34
CA GLU A 74 -3.95 -4.50 12.28
C GLU A 74 -3.41 -4.08 10.91
N VAL A 75 -3.21 -2.78 10.68
CA VAL A 75 -2.52 -2.27 9.48
C VAL A 75 -1.06 -2.71 9.49
N ALA A 76 -0.39 -2.61 10.63
CA ALA A 76 1.00 -3.07 10.78
C ALA A 76 1.16 -4.58 10.50
N ALA A 77 0.10 -5.37 10.70
CA ALA A 77 0.11 -6.80 10.45
C ALA A 77 0.28 -7.15 8.95
N PHE A 78 -0.16 -6.30 8.02
CA PHE A 78 0.04 -6.51 6.57
C PHE A 78 1.51 -6.51 6.15
N PHE A 79 2.38 -5.90 6.95
CA PHE A 79 3.81 -5.78 6.66
C PHE A 79 4.66 -6.89 7.28
N LYS A 80 4.11 -7.67 8.22
CA LYS A 80 4.79 -8.82 8.86
C LYS A 80 5.36 -9.86 7.88
N PRO A 81 4.68 -10.23 6.77
CA PRO A 81 5.22 -11.23 5.86
C PRO A 81 6.32 -10.72 4.92
N LEU A 82 6.62 -9.42 4.90
CA LEU A 82 7.58 -8.83 3.97
C LEU A 82 9.03 -9.18 4.38
N ASN A 83 9.80 -9.74 3.45
CA ASN A 83 11.23 -9.85 3.59
C ASN A 83 11.92 -8.54 3.16
N ARG A 84 12.44 -7.81 4.16
CA ARG A 84 13.11 -6.52 3.95
C ARG A 84 14.41 -6.63 3.16
N GLU A 85 15.21 -7.68 3.37
CA GLU A 85 16.49 -7.88 2.67
C GLU A 85 16.28 -8.20 1.20
N ARG A 86 15.23 -8.95 0.88
CA ARG A 86 14.82 -9.24 -0.51
C ARG A 86 14.17 -8.04 -1.20
N GLY A 87 13.70 -7.05 -0.42
CA GLY A 87 13.00 -5.87 -0.93
C GLY A 87 11.52 -6.11 -1.22
N ASP A 88 10.85 -6.98 -0.46
CA ASP A 88 9.40 -7.19 -0.61
C ASP A 88 8.64 -5.91 -0.26
N TYR A 89 7.53 -5.66 -0.97
CA TYR A 89 6.69 -4.49 -0.75
C TYR A 89 5.21 -4.81 -0.85
N LEU A 90 4.40 -3.98 -0.19
CA LEU A 90 2.94 -4.06 -0.20
C LEU A 90 2.40 -3.06 -1.24
N ILE A 91 1.54 -3.52 -2.14
CA ILE A 91 0.77 -2.61 -2.98
C ILE A 91 -0.43 -2.11 -2.19
N ALA A 92 -0.47 -0.79 -1.95
CA ALA A 92 -1.61 -0.12 -1.36
C ALA A 92 -2.19 0.94 -2.33
N PHE A 93 -3.51 1.09 -2.34
CA PHE A 93 -4.21 2.12 -3.12
C PHE A 93 -5.55 2.45 -2.47
N GLY A 94 -6.05 3.66 -2.72
CA GLY A 94 -7.34 4.13 -2.25
C GLY A 94 -7.93 5.16 -3.21
N TRP A 95 -9.08 5.74 -2.85
CA TRP A 95 -9.82 6.66 -3.70
C TRP A 95 -9.88 8.04 -3.06
N ALA A 96 -9.57 9.06 -3.83
CA ALA A 96 -9.86 10.43 -3.41
C ALA A 96 -11.31 10.75 -3.80
N MET A 97 -12.05 11.35 -2.87
CA MET A 97 -13.34 11.96 -3.20
C MET A 97 -13.11 13.13 -4.17
N ALA A 98 -14.00 13.30 -5.14
CA ALA A 98 -13.84 14.32 -6.16
C ALA A 98 -13.83 15.73 -5.57
N GLU A 99 -14.66 15.96 -4.54
CA GLU A 99 -14.75 17.21 -3.80
C GLU A 99 -13.46 17.51 -3.05
N ASP A 100 -12.89 16.53 -2.35
CA ASP A 100 -11.64 16.70 -1.61
C ASP A 100 -10.45 16.90 -2.54
N LEU A 101 -10.45 16.21 -3.68
CA LEU A 101 -9.44 16.39 -4.71
C LEU A 101 -9.53 17.80 -5.31
N ALA A 102 -10.73 18.28 -5.62
CA ALA A 102 -10.96 19.62 -6.14
C ALA A 102 -10.61 20.73 -5.13
N ALA A 103 -10.89 20.50 -3.84
CA ALA A 103 -10.55 21.43 -2.76
C ALA A 103 -9.07 21.36 -2.35
N GLY A 104 -8.32 20.37 -2.83
CA GLY A 104 -6.94 20.13 -2.44
C GLY A 104 -6.80 19.78 -0.96
N THR A 105 -7.78 19.06 -0.40
CA THR A 105 -7.84 18.63 1.02
C THR A 105 -7.36 17.20 1.24
N VAL A 106 -7.19 16.41 0.17
CA VAL A 106 -6.64 15.05 0.25
C VAL A 106 -5.28 15.06 0.96
N GLY A 107 -5.11 14.19 1.95
CA GLY A 107 -3.85 14.00 2.67
C GLY A 107 -3.48 15.10 3.68
N LYS A 108 -4.34 16.09 3.93
CA LYS A 108 -4.12 17.13 4.95
C LYS A 108 -4.46 16.68 6.38
#